data_AF-R7LBT9-F1
#
_entry.id   AF-R7LBT9-F1
#
_cell.length_a   1.000
_cell.length_b   1.000
_cell.length_c   1.000
_cell.angle_alpha   90.00
_cell.angle_beta   90.00
_cell.angle_gamma   90.00
#
_symmetry.space_group_name_H-M   'P 1'
#
loop_
_entity.id
_entity.type
_entity.pdbx_description
1 polymer ?
#
loop_
_entity_poly.entity_id
_entity_poly.type
_entity_poly.pdbx_seq_one_letter_code
_entity_poly.pdbx_strand_id
1 'polypeptide(L)'
;MVDSNGFEITDPAKFYTFTVDGGSETGTLIRLRSNSGTSTEENRLTFLNGNYVFKTDSSEIKFTTEENTISGDIVSGIVKVVEFGENTVVSAIKNTFISGRNKELYRQSNYVLNGTFNAFDGTSYKQLAVAYTCAEVGGNLNIGKLALWGGSDFRIAASGVVACNNDHVSVEDGAKLTVDGSLSGNSIDIQANSGGFIVSSTGRVNALAFNNRASNSIVEQGGIINAEAVYAYGGLLTINGTVAQSVSENISQNILIDSAAAVKVSSTGKLSAKGGYGNIHIDGVLDISGGKNSVITSGNWGLRIRDGGRLILRSTDAISNSETGEQSNYVFWAYSGNTFIDILADNSFNSFAMVKKSNLTVTIGADVNLVTIRKFISQLDSNCIDGLAYETAKLTLVGFKENTIRVLEAPGEADKNADGFLAIYADGWKDFYIDENGYLAATPVPEPAGFAVILGVVSLYCMVRRRRS
;
A
#
# COMPACT_ATOMS: atom_id res chain seq x y z
N MET A 1 -10.80 35.00 -32.52
CA MET A 1 -12.13 34.90 -31.88
C MET A 1 -12.59 33.46 -32.05
N VAL A 2 -12.94 32.79 -30.95
CA VAL A 2 -13.44 31.41 -30.95
C VAL A 2 -14.90 31.47 -31.40
N ASP A 3 -15.21 30.88 -32.55
CA ASP A 3 -16.59 30.68 -32.97
C ASP A 3 -17.17 29.39 -32.38
N SER A 4 -18.47 29.22 -32.57
CA SER A 4 -19.28 28.13 -32.05
C SER A 4 -18.86 26.74 -32.54
N ASN A 5 -17.97 26.59 -33.52
CA ASN A 5 -17.79 25.30 -34.22
C ASN A 5 -16.50 24.54 -33.87
N GLY A 6 -15.82 24.92 -32.79
CA GLY A 6 -14.54 24.32 -32.41
C GLY A 6 -13.39 24.91 -33.23
N PHE A 7 -12.26 25.12 -32.55
CA PHE A 7 -11.07 25.69 -33.16
C PHE A 7 -10.20 24.56 -33.72
N GLU A 8 -10.13 24.41 -35.04
CA GLU A 8 -9.21 23.50 -35.72
C GLU A 8 -7.95 24.25 -36.15
N ILE A 9 -6.78 23.75 -35.75
CA ILE A 9 -5.49 24.30 -36.18
C ILE A 9 -5.09 23.60 -37.48
N THR A 10 -5.19 24.32 -38.59
CA THR A 10 -5.02 23.76 -39.94
C THR A 10 -3.60 23.81 -40.51
N ASP A 11 -2.63 24.45 -39.84
CA ASP A 11 -1.23 24.52 -40.28
C ASP A 11 -0.23 24.18 -39.14
N PRO A 12 0.18 22.91 -39.00
CA PRO A 12 0.99 22.41 -37.88
C PRO A 12 2.41 22.99 -37.79
N ALA A 13 2.89 23.66 -38.84
CA ALA A 13 4.26 24.16 -38.95
C ALA A 13 4.47 25.59 -38.41
N LYS A 14 3.40 26.27 -37.98
CA LYS A 14 3.47 27.63 -37.43
C LYS A 14 3.40 27.65 -35.90
N PHE A 15 4.17 28.54 -35.29
CA PHE A 15 4.02 28.86 -33.87
C PHE A 15 2.72 29.63 -33.65
N TYR A 16 1.73 29.01 -33.00
CA TYR A 16 0.53 29.70 -32.55
C TYR A 16 0.74 30.23 -31.14
N THR A 17 0.82 31.55 -30.99
CA THR A 17 0.70 32.19 -29.68
C THR A 17 -0.78 32.42 -29.43
N PHE A 18 -1.38 31.65 -28.54
CA PHE A 18 -2.76 31.87 -28.12
C PHE A 18 -2.78 32.96 -27.04
N THR A 19 -3.12 34.19 -27.43
CA THR A 19 -3.36 35.30 -26.49
C THR A 19 -4.86 35.40 -26.26
N VAL A 20 -5.32 35.09 -25.04
CA VAL A 20 -6.71 35.34 -24.63
C VAL A 20 -6.71 36.61 -23.81
N ASP A 21 -7.27 37.69 -24.37
CA ASP A 21 -7.56 38.90 -23.63
C ASP A 21 -8.72 38.64 -22.65
N GLY A 22 -8.38 38.51 -21.38
CA GLY A 22 -9.32 38.66 -20.27
C GLY A 22 -8.84 39.83 -19.43
N GLY A 23 -9.56 40.96 -19.48
CA GLY A 23 -9.23 42.15 -18.71
C GLY A 23 -9.02 41.83 -17.22
N SER A 24 -7.88 42.29 -16.71
CA SER A 24 -7.39 42.27 -15.32
C SER A 24 -7.49 40.95 -14.53
N GLU A 25 -6.32 40.39 -14.19
CA GLU A 25 -6.08 39.35 -13.19
C GLU A 25 -6.53 37.90 -13.47
N THR A 26 -7.09 37.60 -14.64
CA THR A 26 -7.45 36.21 -15.01
C THR A 26 -6.52 35.65 -16.06
N GLY A 27 -5.79 34.56 -15.75
CA GLY A 27 -4.76 33.98 -16.62
C GLY A 27 -5.20 33.46 -17.99
N THR A 28 -4.26 32.91 -18.77
CA THR A 28 -4.57 32.35 -20.09
C THR A 28 -5.55 31.18 -19.94
N LEU A 29 -6.79 31.44 -20.33
CA LEU A 29 -7.92 30.53 -20.19
C LEU A 29 -8.30 29.97 -21.55
N ILE A 30 -8.03 28.67 -21.74
CA ILE A 30 -8.52 27.90 -22.88
C ILE A 30 -9.77 27.18 -22.42
N ARG A 31 -10.89 27.47 -23.09
CA ARG A 31 -12.20 27.00 -22.65
C ARG A 31 -12.98 26.39 -23.79
N LEU A 32 -13.40 25.14 -23.63
CA LEU A 32 -14.35 24.48 -24.53
C LEU A 32 -15.78 24.70 -24.01
N ARG A 33 -16.50 25.61 -24.66
CA ARG A 33 -17.91 25.91 -24.37
C ARG A 33 -18.81 25.00 -25.20
N SER A 34 -20.00 24.73 -24.67
CA SER A 34 -21.04 24.02 -25.43
C SER A 34 -21.75 25.04 -26.33
N ASN A 35 -22.11 24.65 -27.55
CA ASN A 35 -23.18 25.32 -28.27
C ASN A 35 -24.51 24.90 -27.65
N SER A 36 -25.38 25.87 -27.41
CA SER A 36 -26.80 25.63 -27.15
C SER A 36 -27.42 24.94 -28.38
N GLY A 37 -27.41 23.61 -28.38
CA GLY A 37 -27.91 22.76 -29.45
C GLY A 37 -28.59 21.52 -28.89
N THR A 38 -29.55 20.99 -29.63
CA THR A 38 -30.42 19.86 -29.22
C THR A 38 -29.77 18.48 -29.45
N SER A 39 -28.48 18.40 -29.80
CA SER A 39 -27.80 17.12 -30.07
C SER A 39 -27.00 16.63 -28.85
N THR A 40 -26.97 15.31 -28.66
CA THR A 40 -26.21 14.61 -27.61
C THR A 40 -24.76 14.34 -28.04
N GLU A 41 -24.21 15.15 -28.94
CA GLU A 41 -22.93 14.88 -29.60
C GLU A 41 -21.74 15.33 -28.73
N GLU A 42 -20.63 14.61 -28.84
CA GLU A 42 -19.36 14.94 -28.21
C GLU A 42 -18.80 16.26 -28.78
N ASN A 43 -18.39 17.20 -27.92
CA ASN A 43 -17.66 18.39 -28.33
C ASN A 43 -16.16 18.15 -28.17
N ARG A 44 -15.39 18.30 -29.24
CA ARG A 44 -13.94 18.01 -29.22
C ARG A 44 -13.12 19.21 -29.68
N LEU A 45 -12.07 19.52 -28.93
CA LEU A 45 -10.98 20.43 -29.32
C LEU A 45 -9.70 19.61 -29.44
N THR A 46 -9.16 19.49 -30.65
CA THR A 46 -7.97 18.67 -30.90
C THR A 46 -6.81 19.51 -31.41
N PHE A 47 -5.66 19.34 -30.76
CA PHE A 47 -4.37 19.79 -31.24
C PHE A 47 -3.70 18.59 -31.91
N LEU A 48 -3.39 18.70 -33.21
CA LEU A 48 -2.73 17.65 -33.99
C LEU A 48 -1.41 18.17 -34.52
N ASN A 49 -0.43 17.27 -34.66
CA ASN A 49 0.86 17.44 -35.32
C ASN A 49 1.53 18.82 -35.05
N GLY A 50 2.55 18.93 -34.21
CA GLY A 50 3.33 20.17 -34.12
C GLY A 50 3.55 20.71 -32.71
N ASN A 51 4.15 21.89 -32.64
CA ASN A 51 4.70 22.46 -31.41
C ASN A 51 3.83 23.63 -30.91
N TYR A 52 3.17 23.43 -29.77
CA TYR A 52 2.30 24.40 -29.12
C TYR A 52 2.98 24.98 -27.90
N VAL A 53 3.06 26.31 -27.80
CA VAL A 53 3.66 26.98 -26.65
C VAL A 53 2.62 27.86 -25.98
N PHE A 54 2.25 27.50 -24.75
CA PHE A 54 1.34 28.27 -23.93
C PHE A 54 2.13 29.13 -22.95
N LYS A 55 1.94 30.44 -23.05
CA LYS A 55 2.55 31.45 -22.18
C LYS A 55 1.46 32.34 -21.58
N THR A 56 1.72 32.83 -20.38
CA THR A 56 0.85 33.78 -19.68
C THR A 56 1.68 34.57 -18.69
N ASP A 57 1.31 35.83 -18.48
CA ASP A 57 1.86 36.66 -17.41
C ASP A 57 1.26 36.29 -16.04
N SER A 58 0.16 35.54 -16.04
CA SER A 58 -0.44 34.93 -14.85
C SER A 58 0.48 33.87 -14.23
N SER A 59 0.13 33.46 -13.01
CA SER A 59 0.75 32.33 -12.33
C SER A 59 0.39 30.97 -12.97
N GLU A 60 -0.71 30.90 -13.73
CA GLU A 60 -1.29 29.63 -14.19
C GLU A 60 -1.95 29.71 -15.58
N ILE A 61 -1.82 28.61 -16.35
CA ILE A 61 -2.51 28.33 -17.60
C ILE A 61 -3.68 27.39 -17.29
N LYS A 62 -4.90 27.76 -17.72
CA LYS A 62 -6.12 27.00 -17.39
C LYS A 62 -6.75 26.43 -18.64
N PHE A 63 -6.88 25.11 -18.69
CA PHE A 63 -7.75 24.40 -19.62
C PHE A 63 -9.01 23.99 -18.87
N THR A 64 -10.16 24.50 -19.30
CA THR A 64 -11.43 24.25 -18.61
C THR A 64 -12.53 23.84 -19.58
N THR A 65 -13.43 22.99 -19.10
CA THR A 65 -14.68 22.64 -19.78
C THR A 65 -15.86 23.17 -18.94
N GLU A 66 -16.81 23.85 -19.59
CA GLU A 66 -18.03 24.31 -18.90
C GLU A 66 -19.06 23.18 -18.75
N GLU A 67 -20.04 23.33 -17.86
CA GLU A 67 -21.22 22.47 -17.84
C GLU A 67 -21.99 22.58 -19.17
N ASN A 68 -22.69 21.51 -19.52
CA ASN A 68 -23.62 21.54 -20.64
C ASN A 68 -24.98 21.99 -20.12
N THR A 69 -25.58 23.00 -20.76
CA THR A 69 -26.91 23.48 -20.42
C THR A 69 -27.80 23.51 -21.65
N ILE A 70 -29.00 22.94 -21.56
CA ILE A 70 -30.07 23.10 -22.56
C ILE A 70 -31.18 23.90 -21.88
N SER A 71 -31.52 25.06 -22.44
CA SER A 71 -32.56 25.96 -21.89
C SER A 71 -32.35 26.38 -20.42
N GLY A 72 -31.09 26.39 -19.95
CA GLY A 72 -30.73 26.73 -18.57
C GLY A 72 -30.62 25.53 -17.62
N ASP A 73 -31.08 24.35 -18.05
CA ASP A 73 -30.97 23.11 -17.27
C ASP A 73 -29.68 22.36 -17.61
N ILE A 74 -28.99 21.85 -16.58
CA ILE A 74 -27.78 21.04 -16.75
C ILE A 74 -28.14 19.72 -17.43
N VAL A 75 -27.47 19.40 -18.55
CA VAL A 75 -27.69 18.16 -19.30
C VAL A 75 -26.50 17.24 -19.18
N SER A 76 -26.74 16.02 -18.72
CA SER A 76 -25.67 15.08 -18.38
C SER A 76 -25.14 14.22 -19.52
N GLY A 77 -25.75 14.32 -20.71
CA GLY A 77 -25.47 13.44 -21.84
C GLY A 77 -24.36 13.89 -22.79
N ILE A 78 -23.83 15.11 -22.66
CA ILE A 78 -22.84 15.67 -23.58
C ILE A 78 -21.43 15.53 -22.99
N VAL A 79 -20.51 14.95 -23.76
CA VAL A 79 -19.10 14.79 -23.40
C VAL A 79 -18.26 15.86 -24.07
N LYS A 80 -17.32 16.45 -23.34
CA LYS A 80 -16.32 17.40 -23.83
C LYS A 80 -14.94 16.77 -23.78
N VAL A 81 -14.22 16.85 -24.90
CA VAL A 81 -12.88 16.27 -25.05
C VAL A 81 -11.91 17.38 -25.47
N VAL A 82 -10.81 17.52 -24.74
CA VAL A 82 -9.65 18.29 -25.20
C VAL A 82 -8.50 17.32 -25.41
N GLU A 83 -8.00 17.25 -26.63
CA GLU A 83 -7.02 16.23 -27.05
C GLU A 83 -5.76 16.88 -27.60
N PHE A 84 -4.61 16.38 -27.14
CA PHE A 84 -3.30 16.64 -27.72
C PHE A 84 -2.79 15.33 -28.34
N GLY A 85 -2.86 15.22 -29.67
CA GLY A 85 -2.56 13.99 -30.40
C GLY A 85 -1.09 13.55 -30.31
N GLU A 86 -0.81 12.33 -30.72
CA GLU A 86 0.50 11.65 -30.55
C GLU A 86 1.72 12.43 -31.05
N ASN A 87 1.59 13.14 -32.18
CA ASN A 87 2.68 13.91 -32.77
C ASN A 87 2.68 15.39 -32.34
N THR A 88 2.12 15.71 -31.18
CA THR A 88 2.15 17.07 -30.62
C THR A 88 3.23 17.22 -29.56
N VAL A 89 3.81 18.41 -29.50
CA VAL A 89 4.66 18.84 -28.39
C VAL A 89 4.05 20.09 -27.79
N VAL A 90 3.61 20.01 -26.54
CA VAL A 90 3.06 21.12 -25.78
C VAL A 90 4.09 21.60 -24.79
N SER A 91 4.37 22.90 -24.79
CA SER A 91 5.22 23.56 -23.79
C SER A 91 4.39 24.53 -22.98
N ALA A 92 4.24 24.26 -21.68
CA ALA A 92 3.56 25.14 -20.73
C ALA A 92 4.57 25.71 -19.73
N ILE A 93 4.88 27.01 -19.83
CA ILE A 93 5.95 27.63 -19.02
C ILE A 93 5.49 28.07 -17.62
N LYS A 94 4.27 27.73 -17.23
CA LYS A 94 3.64 28.04 -15.94
C LYS A 94 2.95 26.80 -15.40
N ASN A 95 2.46 26.89 -14.16
CA ASN A 95 1.57 25.86 -13.63
C ASN A 95 0.38 25.71 -14.57
N THR A 96 -0.04 24.47 -14.79
CA THR A 96 -1.18 24.15 -15.65
C THR A 96 -2.29 23.56 -14.81
N PHE A 97 -3.51 24.02 -15.04
CA PHE A 97 -4.71 23.47 -14.43
C PHE A 97 -5.64 22.95 -15.52
N ILE A 98 -6.03 21.69 -15.39
CA ILE A 98 -6.96 21.01 -16.27
C ILE A 98 -8.19 20.64 -15.44
N SER A 99 -9.36 21.13 -15.81
CA SER A 99 -10.55 20.87 -15.00
C SER A 99 -11.88 20.89 -15.74
N GLY A 100 -12.82 20.12 -15.20
CA GLY A 100 -14.24 20.34 -15.40
C GLY A 100 -14.78 21.33 -14.37
N ARG A 101 -16.04 21.72 -14.53
CA ARG A 101 -16.68 22.71 -13.65
C ARG A 101 -17.32 22.10 -12.40
N ASN A 102 -17.68 20.81 -12.43
CA ASN A 102 -18.52 20.19 -11.41
C ASN A 102 -18.08 18.76 -11.10
N LYS A 103 -17.86 18.47 -9.81
CA LYS A 103 -17.46 17.15 -9.31
C LYS A 103 -18.47 16.05 -9.59
N GLU A 104 -19.76 16.35 -9.68
CA GLU A 104 -20.82 15.36 -9.92
C GLU A 104 -20.87 14.94 -11.38
N LEU A 105 -20.26 15.74 -12.27
CA LEU A 105 -20.31 15.58 -13.72
C LEU A 105 -18.92 15.36 -14.31
N TYR A 106 -17.93 14.97 -13.49
CA TYR A 106 -16.53 14.91 -13.89
C TYR A 106 -16.28 14.03 -15.14
N ARG A 107 -17.11 13.01 -15.35
CA ARG A 107 -17.04 12.11 -16.52
C ARG A 107 -17.44 12.75 -17.86
N GLN A 108 -18.02 13.95 -17.83
CA GLN A 108 -18.35 14.72 -19.04
C GLN A 108 -17.20 15.57 -19.54
N SER A 109 -16.10 15.65 -18.79
CA SER A 109 -14.92 16.43 -19.13
C SER A 109 -13.75 15.46 -19.27
N ASN A 110 -13.18 15.37 -20.46
CA ASN A 110 -12.09 14.45 -20.76
C ASN A 110 -10.92 15.21 -21.37
N TYR A 111 -9.73 14.94 -20.85
CA TYR A 111 -8.48 15.45 -21.39
C TYR A 111 -7.61 14.28 -21.82
N VAL A 112 -7.14 14.31 -23.07
CA VAL A 112 -6.34 13.23 -23.64
C VAL A 112 -4.98 13.80 -24.03
N LEU A 113 -3.92 13.34 -23.38
CA LEU A 113 -2.55 13.80 -23.57
C LEU A 113 -1.74 12.67 -24.26
N ASN A 114 -1.92 12.51 -25.56
CA ASN A 114 -1.27 11.47 -26.36
C ASN A 114 0.10 11.90 -26.88
N GLY A 115 0.34 13.20 -27.02
CA GLY A 115 1.64 13.75 -27.42
C GLY A 115 2.63 13.90 -26.27
N THR A 116 3.62 14.77 -26.45
CA THR A 116 4.54 15.19 -25.40
C THR A 116 4.08 16.48 -24.77
N PHE A 117 3.79 16.48 -23.47
CA PHE A 117 3.45 17.67 -22.69
C PHE A 117 4.59 17.98 -21.72
N ASN A 118 5.24 19.13 -21.91
CA ASN A 118 6.36 19.60 -21.10
C ASN A 118 5.95 20.86 -20.34
N ALA A 119 5.79 20.75 -19.03
CA ALA A 119 5.58 21.90 -18.16
C ALA A 119 6.94 22.36 -17.60
N PHE A 120 7.73 23.11 -18.38
CA PHE A 120 9.08 23.55 -18.02
C PHE A 120 9.31 24.98 -18.50
N ASP A 121 9.86 25.84 -17.64
CA ASP A 121 10.11 27.25 -17.97
C ASP A 121 11.56 27.56 -18.38
N GLY A 122 12.41 26.55 -18.52
CA GLY A 122 13.85 26.71 -18.75
C GLY A 122 14.69 26.58 -17.48
N THR A 123 14.08 26.64 -16.29
CA THR A 123 14.78 26.53 -15.00
C THR A 123 14.20 25.42 -14.12
N SER A 124 12.89 25.24 -14.12
CA SER A 124 12.20 24.27 -13.26
C SER A 124 10.96 23.69 -13.94
N TYR A 125 10.68 22.43 -13.65
CA TYR A 125 9.42 21.82 -14.04
C TYR A 125 8.27 22.34 -13.18
N LYS A 126 7.10 22.51 -13.79
CA LYS A 126 5.91 23.14 -13.23
C LYS A 126 4.84 22.12 -12.88
N GLN A 127 3.89 22.53 -12.05
CA GLN A 127 2.79 21.66 -11.64
C GLN A 127 1.79 21.46 -12.79
N LEU A 128 1.27 20.24 -12.91
CA LEU A 128 -0.03 19.97 -13.51
C LEU A 128 -1.02 19.63 -12.39
N ALA A 129 -2.10 20.40 -12.29
CA ALA A 129 -3.21 20.12 -11.40
C ALA A 129 -4.43 19.68 -12.21
N VAL A 130 -5.12 18.64 -11.73
CA VAL A 130 -6.29 18.06 -12.38
C VAL A 130 -7.42 17.96 -11.36
N ALA A 131 -8.60 18.47 -11.72
CA ALA A 131 -9.77 18.44 -10.84
C ALA A 131 -11.08 18.30 -11.61
N TYR A 132 -12.07 17.63 -11.01
CA TYR A 132 -13.43 17.57 -11.55
C TYR A 132 -13.52 17.09 -13.01
N THR A 133 -12.60 16.24 -13.44
CA THR A 133 -12.49 15.78 -14.83
C THR A 133 -11.87 14.39 -14.89
N CYS A 134 -12.06 13.72 -16.03
CA CYS A 134 -11.21 12.60 -16.43
C CYS A 134 -10.01 13.12 -17.22
N ALA A 135 -8.85 12.53 -17.02
CA ALA A 135 -7.66 12.80 -17.83
C ALA A 135 -6.89 11.50 -18.10
N GLU A 136 -6.46 11.32 -19.35
CA GLU A 136 -5.66 10.18 -19.77
C GLU A 136 -4.36 10.64 -20.43
N VAL A 137 -3.24 10.03 -20.04
CA VAL A 137 -1.93 10.22 -20.67
C VAL A 137 -1.58 9.00 -21.48
N GLY A 138 -1.57 9.14 -22.81
CA GLY A 138 -1.10 8.12 -23.75
C GLY A 138 0.34 8.32 -24.21
N GLY A 139 0.86 9.56 -24.10
CA GLY A 139 2.21 9.94 -24.50
C GLY A 139 3.12 10.27 -23.32
N ASN A 140 3.92 11.34 -23.45
CA ASN A 140 4.88 11.75 -22.43
C ASN A 140 4.39 12.99 -21.69
N LEU A 141 4.32 12.96 -20.36
CA LEU A 141 4.02 14.09 -19.51
C LEU A 141 5.20 14.38 -18.59
N ASN A 142 5.92 15.47 -18.84
CA ASN A 142 7.06 15.90 -18.06
C ASN A 142 6.71 17.15 -17.25
N ILE A 143 6.59 16.99 -15.93
CA ILE A 143 6.09 17.99 -14.99
C ILE A 143 6.93 17.98 -13.71
N GLY A 144 6.71 18.98 -12.84
CA GLY A 144 7.40 19.08 -11.56
C GLY A 144 6.64 18.32 -10.48
N LYS A 145 5.31 18.48 -10.49
CA LYS A 145 4.35 17.90 -9.55
C LYS A 145 3.06 17.56 -10.29
N LEU A 146 2.46 16.42 -9.95
CA LEU A 146 1.09 16.08 -10.32
C LEU A 146 0.18 16.22 -9.10
N ALA A 147 -0.86 17.06 -9.18
CA ALA A 147 -1.84 17.23 -8.11
C ALA A 147 -3.23 16.84 -8.60
N LEU A 148 -3.82 15.80 -8.01
CA LEU A 148 -5.13 15.27 -8.36
C LEU A 148 -6.11 15.48 -7.20
N TRP A 149 -7.26 16.10 -7.46
CA TRP A 149 -8.26 16.38 -6.42
C TRP A 149 -9.67 16.53 -7.00
N GLY A 150 -10.67 16.75 -6.14
CA GLY A 150 -12.03 17.04 -6.56
C GLY A 150 -12.69 15.90 -7.36
N GLY A 151 -12.48 14.64 -6.96
CA GLY A 151 -13.09 13.49 -7.61
C GLY A 151 -12.60 13.21 -9.04
N SER A 152 -11.48 13.79 -9.47
CA SER A 152 -10.91 13.54 -10.80
C SER A 152 -10.53 12.07 -11.00
N ASP A 153 -10.59 11.58 -12.24
CA ASP A 153 -10.15 10.23 -12.61
C ASP A 153 -8.99 10.33 -13.59
N PHE A 154 -7.77 10.09 -13.09
CA PHE A 154 -6.55 10.23 -13.87
C PHE A 154 -5.99 8.87 -14.23
N ARG A 155 -5.73 8.65 -15.52
CA ARG A 155 -5.19 7.40 -16.05
C ARG A 155 -3.89 7.64 -16.81
N ILE A 156 -2.90 6.80 -16.55
CA ILE A 156 -1.71 6.69 -17.39
C ILE A 156 -1.90 5.43 -18.22
N ALA A 157 -2.17 5.57 -19.51
CA ALA A 157 -2.37 4.44 -20.40
C ALA A 157 -1.07 3.62 -20.54
N ALA A 158 -1.15 2.40 -21.10
CA ALA A 158 -0.01 1.47 -21.15
C ALA A 158 1.24 2.03 -21.86
N SER A 159 1.08 2.88 -22.88
CA SER A 159 2.16 3.59 -23.56
C SER A 159 2.57 4.90 -22.86
N GLY A 160 1.75 5.37 -21.93
CA GLY A 160 1.92 6.65 -21.26
C GLY A 160 3.07 6.65 -20.28
N VAL A 161 3.76 7.79 -20.22
CA VAL A 161 4.86 8.03 -19.29
C VAL A 161 4.61 9.37 -18.60
N VAL A 162 4.52 9.35 -17.27
CA VAL A 162 4.43 10.56 -16.45
C VAL A 162 5.68 10.66 -15.57
N ALA A 163 6.44 11.73 -15.75
CA ALA A 163 7.63 12.02 -14.97
C ALA A 163 7.45 13.32 -14.17
N CYS A 164 7.41 13.19 -12.84
CA CYS A 164 7.39 14.29 -11.87
C CYS A 164 8.83 14.60 -11.42
N ASN A 165 9.55 15.40 -12.19
CA ASN A 165 11.01 15.52 -12.14
C ASN A 165 11.56 16.31 -10.93
N ASN A 166 10.73 17.06 -10.21
CA ASN A 166 11.19 17.97 -9.15
C ASN A 166 10.60 17.68 -7.77
N ASP A 167 9.47 16.98 -7.70
CA ASP A 167 8.66 16.94 -6.49
C ASP A 167 7.82 15.64 -6.43
N HIS A 168 6.54 15.71 -6.09
CA HIS A 168 5.71 14.55 -5.79
C HIS A 168 4.45 14.45 -6.67
N VAL A 169 3.81 13.29 -6.58
CA VAL A 169 2.43 13.06 -6.99
C VAL A 169 1.56 13.14 -5.74
N SER A 170 0.47 13.91 -5.76
CA SER A 170 -0.51 13.96 -4.67
C SER A 170 -1.91 13.62 -5.20
N VAL A 171 -2.58 12.69 -4.52
CA VAL A 171 -3.93 12.21 -4.86
C VAL A 171 -4.85 12.40 -3.66
N GLU A 172 -5.82 13.29 -3.79
CA GLU A 172 -6.62 13.79 -2.66
C GLU A 172 -8.10 13.94 -3.03
N ASP A 173 -8.95 14.23 -2.04
CA ASP A 173 -10.33 14.71 -2.23
C ASP A 173 -11.15 13.94 -3.28
N GLY A 174 -11.25 12.63 -3.11
CA GLY A 174 -12.00 11.70 -3.96
C GLY A 174 -11.35 11.38 -5.30
N ALA A 175 -10.20 11.97 -5.62
CA ALA A 175 -9.50 11.71 -6.87
C ALA A 175 -8.94 10.29 -6.95
N LYS A 176 -8.89 9.75 -8.16
CA LYS A 176 -8.40 8.41 -8.47
C LYS A 176 -7.23 8.50 -9.42
N LEU A 177 -6.26 7.61 -9.22
CA LEU A 177 -5.12 7.45 -10.10
C LEU A 177 -4.95 5.99 -10.48
N THR A 178 -5.00 5.71 -11.79
CA THR A 178 -4.73 4.39 -12.37
C THR A 178 -3.47 4.46 -13.24
N VAL A 179 -2.53 3.56 -12.99
CA VAL A 179 -1.25 3.49 -13.70
C VAL A 179 -1.18 2.18 -14.50
N ASP A 180 -1.37 2.26 -15.82
CA ASP A 180 -1.09 1.16 -16.75
C ASP A 180 0.28 1.27 -17.42
N GLY A 181 0.76 2.51 -17.60
CA GLY A 181 2.07 2.81 -18.15
C GLY A 181 3.13 3.02 -17.07
N SER A 182 3.90 4.10 -17.20
CA SER A 182 4.98 4.44 -16.27
C SER A 182 4.72 5.73 -15.51
N LEU A 183 4.94 5.71 -14.19
CA LEU A 183 4.90 6.87 -13.31
C LEU A 183 6.22 6.99 -12.54
N SER A 184 6.79 8.18 -12.50
CA SER A 184 7.92 8.49 -11.62
C SER A 184 7.76 9.83 -10.88
N GLY A 185 8.34 9.91 -9.68
CA GLY A 185 8.42 11.12 -8.86
C GLY A 185 9.23 10.90 -7.59
N ASN A 186 9.58 11.96 -6.85
CA ASN A 186 10.30 11.80 -5.58
C ASN A 186 9.42 11.09 -4.55
N SER A 187 8.17 11.52 -4.41
CA SER A 187 7.18 10.78 -3.62
C SER A 187 5.85 10.61 -4.36
N ILE A 188 5.13 9.54 -4.01
CA ILE A 188 3.76 9.29 -4.43
C ILE A 188 2.91 9.29 -3.17
N ASP A 189 2.10 10.34 -3.00
CA ASP A 189 1.32 10.61 -1.81
C ASP A 189 -0.17 10.38 -2.08
N ILE A 190 -0.70 9.26 -1.58
CA ILE A 190 -2.12 8.91 -1.66
C ILE A 190 -2.78 9.31 -0.33
N GLN A 191 -3.57 10.37 -0.33
CA GLN A 191 -4.16 10.93 0.89
C GLN A 191 -5.36 10.12 1.41
N ALA A 192 -5.76 10.38 2.65
CA ALA A 192 -6.84 9.66 3.34
C ALA A 192 -8.19 9.77 2.64
N ASN A 193 -8.46 10.92 2.04
CA ASN A 193 -9.71 11.21 1.37
C ASN A 193 -9.69 10.90 -0.13
N SER A 194 -8.65 10.23 -0.65
CA SER A 194 -8.60 9.90 -2.08
C SER A 194 -9.65 8.85 -2.47
N GLY A 195 -9.98 8.79 -3.76
CA GLY A 195 -10.88 7.79 -4.34
C GLY A 195 -10.21 6.45 -4.63
N GLY A 196 -8.88 6.35 -4.47
CA GLY A 196 -8.10 5.12 -4.66
C GLY A 196 -6.90 5.28 -5.59
N PHE A 197 -5.99 4.32 -5.50
CA PHE A 197 -4.78 4.23 -6.32
C PHE A 197 -4.60 2.80 -6.83
N ILE A 198 -4.41 2.65 -8.14
CA ILE A 198 -4.27 1.34 -8.79
C ILE A 198 -3.02 1.35 -9.67
N VAL A 199 -2.13 0.38 -9.44
CA VAL A 199 -1.07 0.02 -10.39
C VAL A 199 -1.52 -1.26 -11.08
N SER A 200 -1.85 -1.17 -12.36
CA SER A 200 -2.40 -2.30 -13.09
C SER A 200 -1.34 -3.31 -13.48
N SER A 201 -1.75 -4.41 -14.10
CA SER A 201 -0.88 -5.51 -14.52
C SER A 201 0.34 -5.12 -15.38
N THR A 202 0.29 -4.00 -16.10
CA THR A 202 1.43 -3.48 -16.88
C THR A 202 2.11 -2.27 -16.23
N GLY A 203 1.46 -1.70 -15.21
CA GLY A 203 1.86 -0.48 -14.54
C GLY A 203 3.21 -0.56 -13.85
N ARG A 204 4.01 0.48 -14.00
CA ARG A 204 5.31 0.66 -13.33
C ARG A 204 5.34 1.99 -12.60
N VAL A 205 5.61 1.95 -11.29
CA VAL A 205 5.81 3.13 -10.46
C VAL A 205 7.24 3.12 -9.93
N ASN A 206 7.97 4.21 -10.10
CA ASN A 206 9.30 4.39 -9.52
C ASN A 206 9.33 5.65 -8.66
N ALA A 207 9.65 5.52 -7.38
CA ALA A 207 9.70 6.66 -6.47
C ALA A 207 10.79 6.52 -5.42
N LEU A 208 11.14 7.62 -4.75
CA LEU A 208 11.93 7.52 -3.52
C LEU A 208 11.02 7.08 -2.38
N ALA A 209 9.82 7.66 -2.26
CA ALA A 209 8.84 7.27 -1.25
C ALA A 209 7.46 6.98 -1.84
N PHE A 210 6.83 5.89 -1.37
CA PHE A 210 5.41 5.61 -1.60
C PHE A 210 4.64 5.73 -0.30
N ASN A 211 3.71 6.68 -0.20
CA ASN A 211 2.95 6.99 1.00
C ASN A 211 1.46 6.70 0.79
N ASN A 212 0.94 5.65 1.42
CA ASN A 212 -0.48 5.33 1.46
C ASN A 212 -1.09 5.81 2.78
N ARG A 213 -1.71 7.00 2.77
CA ARG A 213 -2.24 7.69 3.96
C ARG A 213 -3.73 7.46 4.19
N ALA A 214 -4.21 6.22 4.20
CA ALA A 214 -5.62 5.85 4.47
C ALA A 214 -6.57 5.64 3.30
N SER A 215 -6.03 5.48 2.09
CA SER A 215 -6.81 4.99 0.95
C SER A 215 -6.63 3.49 0.71
N ASN A 216 -7.60 2.90 0.02
CA ASN A 216 -7.46 1.54 -0.52
C ASN A 216 -6.63 1.62 -1.81
N SER A 217 -5.42 1.05 -1.75
CA SER A 217 -4.47 1.01 -2.85
C SER A 217 -4.27 -0.43 -3.31
N ILE A 218 -4.19 -0.65 -4.61
CA ILE A 218 -4.06 -1.98 -5.20
C ILE A 218 -2.89 -2.00 -6.18
N VAL A 219 -1.99 -2.95 -5.99
CA VAL A 219 -1.00 -3.34 -7.00
C VAL A 219 -1.48 -4.65 -7.60
N GLU A 220 -2.01 -4.60 -8.82
CA GLU A 220 -2.54 -5.77 -9.52
C GLU A 220 -1.43 -6.76 -9.90
N GLN A 221 -1.82 -7.99 -10.22
CA GLN A 221 -0.88 -9.02 -10.66
C GLN A 221 -0.11 -8.54 -11.91
N GLY A 222 1.22 -8.51 -11.82
CA GLY A 222 2.11 -7.97 -12.86
C GLY A 222 2.53 -6.52 -12.65
N GLY A 223 1.72 -5.73 -11.92
CA GLY A 223 2.04 -4.35 -11.57
C GLY A 223 3.21 -4.27 -10.60
N ILE A 224 4.02 -3.22 -10.74
CA ILE A 224 5.25 -3.05 -9.97
C ILE A 224 5.35 -1.65 -9.38
N ILE A 225 5.58 -1.59 -8.07
CA ILE A 225 6.06 -0.39 -7.37
C ILE A 225 7.52 -0.64 -6.96
N ASN A 226 8.41 0.21 -7.46
CA ASN A 226 9.79 0.31 -7.00
C ASN A 226 9.93 1.59 -6.18
N ALA A 227 10.05 1.47 -4.86
CA ALA A 227 10.19 2.62 -3.96
C ALA A 227 11.35 2.42 -2.98
N GLU A 228 12.15 3.44 -2.70
CA GLU A 228 13.19 3.33 -1.66
C GLU A 228 12.59 3.18 -0.26
N ALA A 229 11.40 3.77 -0.03
CA ALA A 229 10.64 3.61 1.20
C ALA A 229 9.13 3.49 0.93
N VAL A 230 8.46 2.62 1.68
CA VAL A 230 7.02 2.37 1.59
C VAL A 230 6.37 2.61 2.94
N TYR A 231 5.47 3.57 3.02
CA TYR A 231 4.76 3.93 4.24
C TYR A 231 3.26 3.73 4.06
N ALA A 232 2.70 2.77 4.79
CA ALA A 232 1.26 2.61 4.94
C ALA A 232 0.84 3.23 6.27
N TYR A 233 0.28 4.46 6.22
CA TYR A 233 -0.18 5.19 7.41
C TYR A 233 -1.65 4.92 7.75
N GLY A 234 -2.40 4.36 6.81
CA GLY A 234 -3.77 3.89 7.06
C GLY A 234 -4.34 3.13 5.87
N GLY A 235 -5.55 2.60 6.04
CA GLY A 235 -6.30 1.94 4.96
C GLY A 235 -5.68 0.61 4.57
N LEU A 236 -6.05 0.07 3.40
CA LEU A 236 -5.57 -1.21 2.92
C LEU A 236 -4.67 -1.04 1.67
N LEU A 237 -3.42 -1.50 1.76
CA LEU A 237 -2.58 -1.73 0.59
C LEU A 237 -2.64 -3.22 0.22
N THR A 238 -3.26 -3.53 -0.92
CA THR A 238 -3.32 -4.90 -1.46
C THR A 238 -2.25 -5.10 -2.52
N ILE A 239 -1.41 -6.11 -2.33
CA ILE A 239 -0.29 -6.45 -3.21
C ILE A 239 -0.59 -7.79 -3.87
N ASN A 240 -1.07 -7.74 -5.11
CA ASN A 240 -1.19 -8.89 -6.02
C ASN A 240 -0.01 -8.96 -7.01
N GLY A 241 0.63 -7.82 -7.27
CA GLY A 241 1.86 -7.70 -8.07
C GLY A 241 3.11 -7.68 -7.20
N THR A 242 4.05 -6.79 -7.51
CA THR A 242 5.31 -6.65 -6.77
C THR A 242 5.46 -5.25 -6.18
N VAL A 243 5.77 -5.19 -4.88
CA VAL A 243 6.31 -3.99 -4.25
C VAL A 243 7.74 -4.32 -3.86
N ALA A 244 8.69 -3.75 -4.59
CA ALA A 244 10.12 -3.95 -4.39
C ALA A 244 10.79 -2.66 -3.96
N GLN A 245 11.86 -2.81 -3.20
CA GLN A 245 12.64 -1.69 -2.74
C GLN A 245 13.96 -1.55 -3.50
N SER A 246 14.29 -0.31 -3.90
CA SER A 246 15.62 0.03 -4.39
C SER A 246 16.61 0.11 -3.21
N VAL A 247 17.75 -0.56 -3.34
CA VAL A 247 18.80 -0.69 -2.32
C VAL A 247 19.46 0.66 -2.06
N SER A 248 19.12 1.28 -0.93
CA SER A 248 19.91 2.35 -0.33
C SER A 248 20.38 1.89 1.04
N GLU A 249 21.70 1.79 1.23
CA GLU A 249 22.33 1.33 2.48
C GLU A 249 22.12 2.30 3.66
N ASN A 250 21.63 3.52 3.39
CA ASN A 250 21.47 4.59 4.38
C ASN A 250 20.07 4.65 5.02
N ILE A 251 19.14 3.77 4.62
CA ILE A 251 17.76 3.79 5.11
C ILE A 251 17.64 2.92 6.37
N SER A 252 17.19 3.53 7.48
CA SER A 252 17.00 2.82 8.75
C SER A 252 15.72 1.98 8.81
N GLN A 253 14.71 2.34 7.99
CA GLN A 253 13.42 1.66 7.91
C GLN A 253 12.84 1.77 6.51
N ASN A 254 12.48 0.62 5.94
CA ASN A 254 12.17 0.51 4.51
C ASN A 254 10.67 0.42 4.30
N ILE A 255 9.97 -0.27 5.21
CA ILE A 255 8.53 -0.41 5.22
C ILE A 255 7.99 -0.07 6.60
N LEU A 256 7.03 0.84 6.65
CA LEU A 256 6.22 1.12 7.84
C LEU A 256 4.77 0.73 7.58
N ILE A 257 4.21 -0.07 8.47
CA ILE A 257 2.76 -0.33 8.53
C ILE A 257 2.28 0.26 9.86
N ASP A 258 1.73 1.47 9.80
CA ASP A 258 1.22 2.17 10.98
C ASP A 258 -0.01 1.45 11.56
N SER A 259 -0.31 1.73 12.83
CA SER A 259 -1.40 1.18 13.63
C SER A 259 -2.78 1.23 12.97
N ALA A 260 -3.04 2.22 12.12
CA ALA A 260 -4.30 2.37 11.40
C ALA A 260 -4.31 1.69 10.01
N ALA A 261 -3.23 0.99 9.64
CA ALA A 261 -3.01 0.45 8.31
C ALA A 261 -3.02 -1.08 8.28
N ALA A 262 -3.36 -1.62 7.11
CA ALA A 262 -3.18 -3.02 6.77
C ALA A 262 -2.45 -3.15 5.42
N VAL A 263 -1.49 -4.05 5.36
CA VAL A 263 -0.87 -4.50 4.11
C VAL A 263 -1.23 -5.97 3.91
N LYS A 264 -1.80 -6.28 2.75
CA LYS A 264 -2.11 -7.66 2.35
C LYS A 264 -1.23 -8.06 1.18
N VAL A 265 -0.37 -9.06 1.40
CA VAL A 265 0.36 -9.74 0.33
C VAL A 265 -0.48 -10.94 -0.13
N SER A 266 -1.15 -10.80 -1.26
CA SER A 266 -2.04 -11.82 -1.81
C SER A 266 -1.27 -13.02 -2.38
N SER A 267 -1.99 -14.05 -2.85
CA SER A 267 -1.43 -15.31 -3.36
C SER A 267 -0.35 -15.16 -4.43
N THR A 268 -0.46 -14.15 -5.29
CA THR A 268 0.53 -13.81 -6.35
C THR A 268 1.46 -12.66 -5.97
N GLY A 269 1.21 -12.04 -4.82
CA GLY A 269 1.91 -10.86 -4.36
C GLY A 269 3.35 -11.13 -3.97
N LYS A 270 4.21 -10.15 -4.22
CA LYS A 270 5.59 -10.12 -3.74
C LYS A 270 5.91 -8.80 -3.05
N LEU A 271 6.48 -8.90 -1.85
CA LEU A 271 6.99 -7.78 -1.08
C LEU A 271 8.48 -8.00 -0.82
N SER A 272 9.35 -7.13 -1.32
CA SER A 272 10.79 -7.24 -1.08
C SER A 272 11.33 -5.96 -0.45
N ALA A 273 12.03 -6.12 0.68
CA ALA A 273 12.71 -5.04 1.39
C ALA A 273 14.18 -5.43 1.63
N LYS A 274 15.12 -4.65 1.10
CA LYS A 274 16.56 -4.90 1.18
C LYS A 274 17.30 -3.69 1.74
N GLY A 275 18.31 -3.92 2.57
CA GLY A 275 19.05 -2.88 3.30
C GLY A 275 18.39 -2.49 4.64
N GLY A 276 19.13 -1.81 5.52
CA GLY A 276 18.62 -1.28 6.80
C GLY A 276 18.59 -2.23 8.00
N TYR A 277 18.40 -1.67 9.21
CA TYR A 277 18.29 -2.40 10.49
C TYR A 277 16.81 -2.41 10.94
N GLY A 278 16.00 -3.35 10.44
CA GLY A 278 14.55 -3.34 10.67
C GLY A 278 13.76 -3.07 9.40
N ASN A 279 13.79 -3.98 8.43
CA ASN A 279 13.28 -3.72 7.08
C ASN A 279 11.78 -3.42 7.07
N ILE A 280 10.99 -4.13 7.88
CA ILE A 280 9.54 -3.94 7.97
C ILE A 280 9.17 -3.74 9.45
N HIS A 281 8.56 -2.59 9.75
CA HIS A 281 7.93 -2.35 11.04
C HIS A 281 6.41 -2.49 10.93
N ILE A 282 5.84 -3.25 11.85
CA ILE A 282 4.44 -3.63 11.88
C ILE A 282 3.83 -3.10 13.18
N ASP A 283 3.09 -2.01 13.07
CA ASP A 283 2.29 -1.41 14.14
C ASP A 283 0.80 -1.68 13.89
N GLY A 284 0.41 -1.79 12.61
CA GLY A 284 -0.90 -2.25 12.15
C GLY A 284 -0.90 -3.73 11.81
N VAL A 285 -1.36 -4.09 10.61
CA VAL A 285 -1.51 -5.49 10.18
C VAL A 285 -0.71 -5.80 8.93
N LEU A 286 0.08 -6.88 8.96
CA LEU A 286 0.64 -7.53 7.77
C LEU A 286 0.00 -8.91 7.58
N ASP A 287 -0.84 -9.06 6.56
CA ASP A 287 -1.51 -10.33 6.21
C ASP A 287 -0.88 -10.93 4.94
N ILE A 288 -0.29 -12.12 5.08
CA ILE A 288 0.43 -12.79 4.00
C ILE A 288 -0.32 -14.06 3.61
N SER A 289 -0.94 -14.01 2.44
CA SER A 289 -1.52 -15.15 1.71
C SER A 289 -0.67 -15.57 0.51
N GLY A 290 0.43 -14.86 0.25
CA GLY A 290 1.38 -15.16 -0.81
C GLY A 290 2.12 -16.47 -0.55
N GLY A 291 2.44 -17.20 -1.62
CA GLY A 291 3.16 -18.47 -1.51
C GLY A 291 4.57 -18.34 -0.90
N LYS A 292 5.33 -19.44 -0.95
CA LYS A 292 6.71 -19.51 -0.45
C LYS A 292 7.55 -18.34 -1.00
N ASN A 293 8.30 -17.69 -0.12
CA ASN A 293 9.15 -16.52 -0.43
C ASN A 293 8.38 -15.31 -1.04
N SER A 294 7.09 -15.14 -0.72
CA SER A 294 6.32 -13.96 -1.14
C SER A 294 6.75 -12.68 -0.43
N VAL A 295 7.31 -12.80 0.78
CA VAL A 295 7.95 -11.69 1.50
C VAL A 295 9.44 -11.98 1.64
N ILE A 296 10.28 -11.06 1.16
CA ILE A 296 11.73 -11.20 1.18
C ILE A 296 12.33 -10.02 1.92
N THR A 297 13.02 -10.31 3.01
CA THR A 297 13.74 -9.31 3.81
C THR A 297 15.24 -9.59 3.82
N SER A 298 16.10 -8.59 3.94
CA SER A 298 17.54 -8.83 4.11
C SER A 298 17.96 -8.70 5.57
N GLY A 299 18.83 -9.60 6.04
CA GLY A 299 19.44 -9.50 7.38
C GLY A 299 18.60 -10.09 8.50
N ASN A 300 19.23 -10.29 9.66
CA ASN A 300 18.64 -11.01 10.81
C ASN A 300 17.52 -10.23 11.53
N TRP A 301 17.33 -8.95 11.21
CA TRP A 301 16.37 -8.04 11.85
C TRP A 301 15.23 -7.62 10.92
N GLY A 302 14.91 -8.43 9.91
CA GLY A 302 14.01 -8.05 8.81
C GLY A 302 12.59 -7.62 9.22
N LEU A 303 12.04 -8.14 10.34
CA LEU A 303 10.67 -7.90 10.78
C LEU A 303 10.61 -7.48 12.25
N ARG A 304 10.01 -6.31 12.52
CA ARG A 304 9.69 -5.82 13.87
C ARG A 304 8.20 -5.61 14.04
N ILE A 305 7.64 -6.22 15.07
CA ILE A 305 6.27 -6.04 15.49
C ILE A 305 6.28 -5.15 16.74
N ARG A 306 5.59 -4.02 16.67
CA ARG A 306 5.47 -3.03 17.76
C ARG A 306 4.09 -3.11 18.40
N ASP A 307 3.86 -2.27 19.39
CA ASP A 307 2.66 -2.34 20.24
C ASP A 307 1.38 -2.25 19.40
N GLY A 308 0.49 -3.23 19.54
CA GLY A 308 -0.73 -3.40 18.74
C GLY A 308 -0.54 -4.12 17.39
N GLY A 309 0.71 -4.27 16.92
CA GLY A 309 1.03 -4.84 15.62
C GLY A 309 0.72 -6.33 15.50
N ARG A 310 0.27 -6.74 14.31
CA ARG A 310 -0.12 -8.12 14.00
C ARG A 310 0.44 -8.62 12.68
N LEU A 311 1.09 -9.78 12.73
CA LEU A 311 1.52 -10.54 11.55
C LEU A 311 0.61 -11.76 11.36
N ILE A 312 0.16 -12.02 10.13
CA ILE A 312 -0.67 -13.18 9.80
C ILE A 312 -0.01 -13.96 8.67
N LEU A 313 0.32 -15.23 8.92
CA LEU A 313 0.98 -16.14 7.99
C LEU A 313 -0.02 -17.21 7.54
N ARG A 314 -0.59 -17.05 6.35
CA ARG A 314 -1.58 -17.98 5.78
C ARG A 314 -1.00 -19.00 4.80
N SER A 315 0.31 -18.95 4.58
CA SER A 315 0.98 -19.76 3.57
C SER A 315 2.30 -20.28 4.09
N THR A 316 2.69 -21.43 3.56
CA THR A 316 3.90 -22.14 4.00
C THR A 316 5.15 -21.40 3.58
N ASP A 317 6.04 -21.18 4.56
CA ASP A 317 7.34 -20.49 4.40
C ASP A 317 7.23 -19.18 3.59
N ALA A 318 6.22 -18.37 3.91
CA ALA A 318 5.90 -17.19 3.14
C ALA A 318 6.98 -16.09 3.21
N ILE A 319 7.81 -16.10 4.25
CA ILE A 319 8.89 -15.13 4.48
C ILE A 319 10.25 -15.81 4.30
N SER A 320 11.17 -15.15 3.60
CA SER A 320 12.55 -15.61 3.37
C SER A 320 13.59 -14.49 3.46
N ASN A 321 14.85 -14.85 3.68
CA ASN A 321 15.97 -13.92 3.63
C ASN A 321 16.60 -13.77 2.23
N SER A 322 16.20 -14.63 1.29
CA SER A 322 16.67 -14.60 -0.09
C SER A 322 15.62 -15.14 -1.06
N GLU A 323 15.76 -14.80 -2.35
CA GLU A 323 14.95 -15.37 -3.43
C GLU A 323 15.19 -16.89 -3.59
N THR A 324 16.39 -17.38 -3.22
CA THR A 324 16.84 -18.76 -3.46
C THR A 324 16.41 -19.76 -2.38
N GLY A 325 15.92 -19.32 -1.22
CA GLY A 325 15.03 -20.12 -0.36
C GLY A 325 15.63 -21.25 0.47
N GLU A 326 16.91 -21.17 0.87
CA GLU A 326 17.51 -22.14 1.79
C GLU A 326 17.32 -21.71 3.25
N GLN A 327 16.21 -22.15 3.86
CA GLN A 327 15.76 -21.86 5.22
C GLN A 327 15.59 -20.37 5.59
N SER A 328 14.39 -20.07 6.06
CA SER A 328 14.03 -18.79 6.64
C SER A 328 14.80 -18.53 7.95
N ASN A 329 16.02 -18.03 7.87
CA ASN A 329 16.83 -17.65 9.04
C ASN A 329 16.34 -16.33 9.69
N TYR A 330 15.07 -15.96 9.53
CA TYR A 330 14.54 -14.71 10.06
C TYR A 330 14.17 -14.86 11.54
N VAL A 331 14.32 -13.78 12.28
CA VAL A 331 13.90 -13.64 13.68
C VAL A 331 12.68 -12.74 13.73
N PHE A 332 11.62 -13.18 14.42
CA PHE A 332 10.45 -12.35 14.68
C PHE A 332 10.69 -11.48 15.92
N TRP A 333 10.78 -10.16 15.74
CA TRP A 333 11.05 -9.23 16.84
C TRP A 333 9.77 -8.63 17.42
N ALA A 334 9.39 -9.05 18.62
CA ALA A 334 8.39 -8.37 19.44
C ALA A 334 9.08 -7.22 20.20
N TYR A 335 9.03 -6.05 19.60
CA TYR A 335 9.89 -4.91 19.96
C TYR A 335 9.36 -4.09 21.14
N SER A 336 8.04 -3.98 21.30
CA SER A 336 7.44 -3.17 22.38
C SER A 336 5.98 -3.55 22.60
N GLY A 337 5.50 -3.45 23.85
CA GLY A 337 4.07 -3.58 24.17
C GLY A 337 3.51 -4.97 23.86
N ASN A 338 2.24 -5.03 23.45
CA ASN A 338 1.56 -6.28 23.09
C ASN A 338 1.62 -6.50 21.57
N THR A 339 2.15 -7.64 21.16
CA THR A 339 2.39 -8.00 19.76
C THR A 339 1.75 -9.34 19.42
N PHE A 340 1.35 -9.52 18.15
CA PHE A 340 0.56 -10.69 17.73
C PHE A 340 1.11 -11.33 16.46
N ILE A 341 1.19 -12.66 16.45
CA ILE A 341 1.50 -13.46 15.26
C ILE A 341 0.45 -14.57 15.13
N ASP A 342 -0.23 -14.66 13.99
CA ASP A 342 -1.07 -15.81 13.66
C ASP A 342 -0.35 -16.68 12.63
N ILE A 343 -0.06 -17.92 13.00
CA ILE A 343 0.50 -18.93 12.13
C ILE A 343 -0.65 -19.84 11.69
N LEU A 344 -1.06 -19.73 10.44
CA LEU A 344 -2.21 -20.44 9.85
C LEU A 344 -1.80 -21.45 8.76
N ALA A 345 -0.50 -21.66 8.58
CA ALA A 345 0.10 -22.67 7.73
C ALA A 345 1.47 -23.08 8.28
N ASP A 346 2.00 -24.23 7.86
CA ASP A 346 3.30 -24.73 8.29
C ASP A 346 4.41 -23.72 7.96
N ASN A 347 5.21 -23.31 8.95
CA ASN A 347 6.24 -22.30 8.76
C ASN A 347 7.52 -22.68 9.48
N SER A 348 8.65 -22.38 8.84
CA SER A 348 9.99 -22.54 9.43
C SER A 348 10.62 -21.17 9.68
N PHE A 349 11.28 -20.97 10.83
CA PHE A 349 12.02 -19.75 11.13
C PHE A 349 13.14 -19.92 12.17
N ASN A 350 13.99 -18.89 12.36
CA ASN A 350 15.11 -18.97 13.30
C ASN A 350 14.63 -18.97 14.75
N SER A 351 14.04 -17.86 15.20
CA SER A 351 13.60 -17.70 16.59
C SER A 351 12.62 -16.53 16.74
N PHE A 352 12.04 -16.41 17.93
CA PHE A 352 11.39 -15.18 18.39
C PHE A 352 12.39 -14.37 19.24
N ALA A 353 12.45 -13.06 19.05
CA ALA A 353 13.20 -12.14 19.91
C ALA A 353 12.26 -11.15 20.58
N MET A 354 12.42 -10.97 21.89
CA MET A 354 11.58 -10.07 22.69
C MET A 354 12.45 -9.05 23.43
N VAL A 355 12.11 -7.77 23.25
CA VAL A 355 12.71 -6.67 24.01
C VAL A 355 12.09 -6.61 25.42
N LYS A 356 12.82 -6.04 26.38
CA LYS A 356 12.36 -5.90 27.78
C LYS A 356 10.93 -5.33 27.87
N LYS A 357 10.05 -6.03 28.61
CA LYS A 357 8.61 -5.71 28.81
C LYS A 357 7.73 -5.82 27.54
N SER A 358 8.14 -6.52 26.48
CA SER A 358 7.21 -6.90 25.42
C SER A 358 6.42 -8.16 25.78
N ASN A 359 5.22 -8.28 25.22
CA ASN A 359 4.38 -9.47 25.27
C ASN A 359 4.12 -9.92 23.83
N LEU A 360 4.31 -11.20 23.56
CA LEU A 360 4.07 -11.80 22.25
C LEU A 360 2.99 -12.87 22.40
N THR A 361 1.92 -12.73 21.62
CA THR A 361 0.91 -13.78 21.47
C THR A 361 1.08 -14.44 20.11
N VAL A 362 1.27 -15.76 20.11
CA VAL A 362 1.33 -16.59 18.90
C VAL A 362 0.09 -17.47 18.85
N THR A 363 -0.76 -17.26 17.85
CA THR A 363 -1.90 -18.14 17.55
C THR A 363 -1.47 -19.21 16.56
N ILE A 364 -1.69 -20.48 16.89
CA ILE A 364 -1.44 -21.61 16.00
C ILE A 364 -2.80 -22.08 15.47
N GLY A 365 -2.98 -21.97 14.15
CA GLY A 365 -4.20 -22.35 13.47
C GLY A 365 -4.50 -23.85 13.62
N ALA A 366 -5.78 -24.21 13.57
CA ALA A 366 -6.21 -25.60 13.74
C ALA A 366 -5.61 -26.55 12.70
N ASP A 367 -5.36 -26.02 11.49
CA ASP A 367 -4.85 -26.74 10.32
C ASP A 367 -3.31 -26.74 10.21
N VAL A 368 -2.61 -26.15 11.17
CA VAL A 368 -1.14 -26.19 11.21
C VAL A 368 -0.69 -27.57 11.69
N ASN A 369 0.14 -28.23 10.88
CA ASN A 369 0.77 -29.49 11.24
C ASN A 369 2.07 -29.24 12.01
N LEU A 370 2.89 -28.32 11.51
CA LEU A 370 4.24 -28.12 12.00
C LEU A 370 4.73 -26.68 11.87
N VAL A 371 5.16 -26.12 12.99
CA VAL A 371 6.00 -24.93 13.07
C VAL A 371 7.41 -25.38 13.43
N THR A 372 8.39 -25.06 12.58
CA THR A 372 9.80 -25.38 12.85
C THR A 372 10.53 -24.13 13.29
N ILE A 373 11.12 -24.16 14.47
CA ILE A 373 11.92 -23.09 15.04
C ILE A 373 13.36 -23.62 15.13
N ARG A 374 14.36 -22.83 14.74
CA ARG A 374 15.74 -23.25 14.90
C ARG A 374 16.08 -23.38 16.38
N LYS A 375 15.82 -22.34 17.19
CA LYS A 375 16.15 -22.34 18.62
C LYS A 375 15.27 -21.43 19.47
N PHE A 376 15.13 -21.80 20.73
CA PHE A 376 14.77 -20.90 21.84
C PHE A 376 16.04 -20.60 22.63
N ILE A 377 16.24 -19.36 23.09
CA ILE A 377 17.40 -18.96 23.90
C ILE A 377 16.90 -18.22 25.13
N SER A 378 17.34 -18.58 26.33
CA SER A 378 16.82 -18.05 27.60
C SER A 378 17.41 -16.70 28.03
N GLN A 379 18.57 -16.29 27.49
CA GLN A 379 19.29 -15.06 27.88
C GLN A 379 19.79 -14.26 26.67
N LEU A 380 19.64 -12.93 26.75
CA LEU A 380 20.11 -11.99 25.72
C LEU A 380 21.53 -11.54 26.04
N ASP A 381 22.44 -11.66 25.06
CA ASP A 381 23.72 -10.93 25.11
C ASP A 381 23.52 -9.46 24.70
N SER A 382 24.56 -8.63 24.89
CA SER A 382 24.53 -7.20 24.57
C SER A 382 24.35 -6.90 23.06
N ASN A 383 24.41 -7.90 22.20
CA ASN A 383 24.39 -7.75 20.75
C ASN A 383 23.09 -8.24 20.09
N CYS A 384 22.18 -8.86 20.85
CA CYS A 384 20.81 -9.13 20.44
C CYS A 384 20.74 -9.85 19.07
N ILE A 385 21.49 -10.94 18.94
CA ILE A 385 21.56 -11.71 17.68
C ILE A 385 20.60 -12.90 17.68
N ASP A 386 20.15 -13.43 18.83
CA ASP A 386 19.24 -14.59 18.90
C ASP A 386 18.36 -14.64 20.20
N GLY A 387 17.19 -15.32 20.15
CA GLY A 387 15.91 -15.12 20.89
C GLY A 387 15.68 -15.24 22.44
N LEU A 388 14.39 -15.41 22.82
CA LEU A 388 13.56 -15.14 24.07
C LEU A 388 14.07 -15.37 25.54
N ALA A 389 14.19 -14.44 26.51
CA ALA A 389 13.96 -13.02 26.69
C ALA A 389 14.25 -12.67 28.18
N TYR A 390 14.56 -11.41 28.47
CA TYR A 390 14.65 -10.84 29.82
C TYR A 390 13.48 -11.27 30.74
N GLU A 391 13.71 -11.39 32.06
CA GLU A 391 12.80 -11.84 33.15
C GLU A 391 11.36 -11.24 33.17
N THR A 392 11.04 -10.28 32.30
CA THR A 392 9.75 -9.57 32.24
C THR A 392 9.00 -9.70 30.91
N ALA A 393 9.53 -10.44 29.94
CA ALA A 393 8.86 -10.68 28.66
C ALA A 393 7.98 -11.93 28.72
N LYS A 394 6.87 -11.95 27.98
CA LYS A 394 5.87 -13.04 28.00
C LYS A 394 5.54 -13.56 26.60
N LEU A 395 5.72 -14.87 26.38
CA LEU A 395 5.21 -15.58 25.21
C LEU A 395 3.89 -16.31 25.57
N THR A 396 2.81 -15.99 24.87
CA THR A 396 1.54 -16.70 24.99
C THR A 396 1.29 -17.51 23.72
N LEU A 397 1.07 -18.81 23.85
CA LEU A 397 0.68 -19.70 22.75
C LEU A 397 -0.82 -19.97 22.84
N VAL A 398 -1.54 -19.67 21.77
CA VAL A 398 -2.98 -19.94 21.63
C VAL A 398 -3.17 -21.07 20.62
N GLY A 399 -3.93 -22.10 20.99
CA GLY A 399 -4.14 -23.28 20.14
C GLY A 399 -2.97 -24.27 20.15
N PHE A 400 -2.11 -24.23 21.17
CA PHE A 400 -1.02 -25.19 21.34
C PHE A 400 -1.55 -26.64 21.39
N LYS A 401 -0.86 -27.52 20.67
CA LYS A 401 -1.04 -28.97 20.69
C LYS A 401 0.35 -29.61 20.71
N GLU A 402 0.50 -30.74 21.38
CA GLU A 402 1.75 -31.50 21.32
C GLU A 402 2.15 -31.81 19.87
N ASN A 403 3.46 -31.93 19.62
CA ASN A 403 4.04 -32.23 18.31
C ASN A 403 3.82 -31.19 17.20
N THR A 404 3.28 -30.00 17.51
CA THR A 404 3.07 -28.94 16.52
C THR A 404 4.22 -27.94 16.39
N ILE A 405 5.11 -27.87 17.38
CA ILE A 405 6.29 -26.98 17.35
C ILE A 405 7.54 -27.84 17.51
N ARG A 406 8.40 -27.85 16.48
CA ARG A 406 9.69 -28.53 16.49
C ARG A 406 10.82 -27.52 16.65
N VAL A 407 11.77 -27.82 17.51
CA VAL A 407 12.97 -27.03 17.82
C VAL A 407 14.19 -27.81 17.34
N LEU A 408 14.96 -27.23 16.42
CA LEU A 408 16.04 -27.95 15.73
C LEU A 408 17.34 -28.02 16.55
N GLU A 409 17.66 -26.95 17.27
CA GLU A 409 18.86 -26.85 18.09
C GLU A 409 18.44 -26.91 19.56
N ALA A 410 18.90 -27.96 20.26
CA ALA A 410 18.64 -28.10 21.68
C ALA A 410 19.30 -26.94 22.45
N PRO A 411 18.65 -26.42 23.50
CA PRO A 411 19.26 -25.45 24.40
C PRO A 411 20.58 -26.03 24.97
N GLY A 412 21.58 -25.18 25.23
CA GLY A 412 22.86 -25.63 25.80
C GLY A 412 22.67 -26.31 27.16
N GLU A 413 23.65 -27.06 27.69
CA GLU A 413 23.50 -27.73 29.01
C GLU A 413 23.17 -26.76 30.17
N ALA A 414 23.53 -25.48 30.05
CA ALA A 414 23.14 -24.43 30.98
C ALA A 414 21.66 -24.00 30.86
N ASP A 415 21.03 -24.22 29.71
CA ASP A 415 19.63 -23.89 29.40
C ASP A 415 18.67 -25.06 29.68
N LYS A 416 19.18 -26.30 29.79
CA LYS A 416 18.37 -27.51 30.04
C LYS A 416 17.83 -27.62 31.48
N ASN A 417 18.49 -26.95 32.43
CA ASN A 417 18.20 -27.02 33.87
C ASN A 417 17.81 -25.68 34.48
N ALA A 418 17.63 -24.62 33.69
CA ALA A 418 17.03 -23.42 34.21
C ALA A 418 15.53 -23.68 34.36
N ASP A 419 15.01 -23.46 35.56
CA ASP A 419 13.59 -23.20 35.86
C ASP A 419 13.10 -21.96 35.05
N GLY A 420 13.39 -21.85 33.75
CA GLY A 420 13.84 -20.63 33.07
C GLY A 420 13.41 -20.45 31.61
N PHE A 421 12.69 -21.42 31.03
CA PHE A 421 11.76 -21.11 29.91
C PHE A 421 10.61 -20.17 30.35
N LEU A 422 10.55 -19.89 31.66
CA LEU A 422 9.81 -18.98 32.57
C LEU A 422 8.72 -18.00 32.09
N ALA A 423 8.38 -17.92 30.82
CA ALA A 423 7.27 -17.09 30.39
C ALA A 423 6.55 -17.60 29.14
N ILE A 424 6.59 -18.91 28.86
CA ILE A 424 5.66 -19.53 27.90
C ILE A 424 4.36 -19.86 28.64
N TYR A 425 3.24 -19.36 28.12
CA TYR A 425 1.90 -19.61 28.64
C TYR A 425 1.03 -20.18 27.54
N ALA A 426 0.37 -21.30 27.78
CA ALA A 426 -0.74 -21.76 26.95
C ALA A 426 -1.87 -22.22 27.85
N ASP A 427 -3.11 -21.90 27.47
CA ASP A 427 -4.27 -22.29 28.26
C ASP A 427 -4.41 -23.82 28.32
N GLY A 428 -4.61 -24.36 29.52
CA GLY A 428 -4.64 -25.80 29.77
C GLY A 428 -3.28 -26.50 29.83
N TRP A 429 -2.15 -25.78 29.82
CA TRP A 429 -0.80 -26.36 29.83
C TRP A 429 0.13 -25.69 30.86
N LYS A 430 1.09 -26.46 31.37
CA LYS A 430 2.15 -25.99 32.29
C LYS A 430 3.43 -26.79 32.07
N ASP A 431 4.52 -26.41 32.75
CA ASP A 431 5.77 -27.18 32.79
C ASP A 431 6.30 -27.49 31.36
N PHE A 432 6.54 -26.44 30.56
CA PHE A 432 7.03 -26.57 29.17
C PHE A 432 8.49 -27.06 29.11
N TYR A 433 8.78 -27.96 28.16
CA TYR A 433 10.12 -28.52 27.92
C TYR A 433 10.30 -28.95 26.46
N ILE A 434 11.54 -29.25 26.05
CA ILE A 434 11.84 -29.87 24.75
C ILE A 434 12.01 -31.37 24.93
N ASP A 435 11.24 -32.18 24.20
CA ASP A 435 11.31 -33.63 24.28
C ASP A 435 12.50 -34.24 23.52
N GLU A 436 12.65 -35.57 23.61
CA GLU A 436 13.74 -36.31 22.96
C GLU A 436 13.73 -36.25 21.42
N ASN A 437 12.57 -35.93 20.82
CA ASN A 437 12.39 -35.80 19.38
C ASN A 437 12.56 -34.34 18.90
N GLY A 438 12.83 -33.42 19.84
CA GLY A 438 13.00 -32.00 19.58
C GLY A 438 11.68 -31.25 19.47
N TYR A 439 10.56 -31.73 20.04
CA TYR A 439 9.30 -30.99 20.06
C TYR A 439 9.12 -30.22 21.37
N LEU A 440 8.47 -29.06 21.30
CA LEU A 440 7.97 -28.38 22.48
C LEU A 440 6.80 -29.19 23.05
N ALA A 441 7.00 -29.69 24.27
CA ALA A 441 6.04 -30.45 25.04
C ALA A 441 5.68 -29.71 26.34
N ALA A 442 4.58 -30.10 26.97
CA ALA A 442 4.11 -29.51 28.21
C ALA A 442 3.24 -30.50 28.97
N THR A 443 3.11 -30.31 30.27
CA THR A 443 2.18 -31.08 31.10
C THR A 443 0.77 -30.48 31.00
N PRO A 444 -0.27 -31.26 30.64
CA PRO A 444 -1.64 -30.77 30.64
C PRO A 444 -2.07 -30.43 32.07
N VAL A 445 -2.68 -29.26 32.25
CA VAL A 445 -3.34 -28.87 33.50
C VAL A 445 -4.75 -29.47 33.44
N PRO A 446 -5.09 -30.43 34.32
CA PRO A 446 -6.44 -30.97 34.36
C PRO A 446 -7.42 -29.81 34.59
N GLU A 447 -8.51 -29.74 33.81
CA GLU A 447 -9.62 -28.88 34.18
C GLU A 447 -9.98 -29.15 35.65
N PRO A 448 -10.24 -28.12 36.48
CA PRO A 448 -10.58 -28.36 37.87
C PRO A 448 -11.78 -29.30 37.94
N ALA A 449 -11.55 -30.51 38.48
CA ALA A 449 -12.57 -31.55 38.61
C ALA A 449 -13.83 -31.09 39.40
N GLY A 450 -13.78 -29.92 40.03
CA GLY A 450 -14.88 -29.31 40.78
C GLY A 450 -16.02 -28.71 39.96
N PHE A 451 -15.82 -28.26 38.71
CA PHE A 451 -16.91 -27.60 37.97
C PHE A 451 -17.91 -28.58 37.32
N ALA A 452 -17.45 -29.74 36.85
CA ALA A 452 -18.32 -30.78 36.31
C ALA A 452 -19.17 -31.45 37.41
N VAL A 453 -18.63 -31.60 38.63
CA VAL A 453 -19.36 -32.19 39.76
C VAL A 453 -20.44 -31.24 40.29
N ILE A 454 -20.21 -29.91 40.32
CA ILE A 454 -21.21 -28.95 40.79
C ILE A 454 -22.39 -28.85 39.82
N LEU A 455 -22.17 -28.86 38.51
CA LEU A 455 -23.26 -28.89 37.52
C LEU A 455 -24.01 -30.24 37.50
N GLY A 456 -23.31 -31.35 37.71
CA GLY A 456 -23.91 -32.68 37.85
C GLY A 456 -24.79 -32.82 39.12
N VAL A 457 -24.37 -32.23 40.24
CA VAL A 457 -25.14 -32.25 41.49
C VAL A 457 -26.33 -31.28 41.44
N VAL A 458 -26.19 -30.11 40.81
CA VAL A 458 -27.30 -29.14 40.64
C VAL A 458 -28.36 -29.69 39.67
N SER A 459 -27.97 -30.35 38.60
CA SER A 459 -28.92 -30.98 37.66
C SER A 459 -29.65 -32.19 38.27
N LEU A 460 -28.98 -33.00 39.09
CA LEU A 460 -29.63 -34.08 39.84
C LEU A 460 -30.58 -33.55 40.93
N TYR A 461 -30.21 -32.48 41.64
CA TYR A 461 -31.06 -31.85 42.66
C TYR A 461 -32.32 -31.22 42.04
N CYS A 462 -32.19 -30.56 40.87
CA CYS A 462 -33.33 -30.01 40.12
C CYS A 462 -34.25 -31.10 39.53
N MET A 463 -33.71 -32.25 39.09
CA MET A 463 -34.51 -33.38 38.62
C MET A 463 -35.25 -34.12 39.74
N VAL A 464 -34.63 -34.27 40.92
CA VAL A 464 -35.28 -34.90 42.08
C VAL A 464 -36.38 -34.02 42.67
N ARG A 465 -36.25 -32.69 42.62
CA ARG A 465 -37.30 -31.76 43.07
C ARG A 465 -38.51 -31.69 42.14
N ARG A 466 -38.33 -31.84 40.81
CA ARG A 466 -39.43 -31.90 39.83
C ARG A 466 -40.26 -33.19 39.86
N ARG A 467 -39.79 -34.26 40.52
CA ARG A 467 -40.58 -35.49 40.72
C ARG A 467 -41.40 -35.51 42.02
N ARG A 468 -41.33 -34.45 42.84
CA ARG A 468 -42.03 -34.34 44.13
C ARG A 468 -42.92 -33.08 44.26
N SER A 469 -43.22 -32.39 43.16
CA SER A 469 -44.18 -31.27 43.12
C SER A 469 -45.40 -31.63 42.30
#